data_AF-A0A353GGI5-F1
#
_entry.id   AF-A0A353GGI5-F1
#
_cell.length_a   1.000
_cell.length_b   1.000
_cell.length_c   1.000
_cell.angle_alpha   90.00
_cell.angle_beta   90.00
_cell.angle_gamma   90.00
#
_symmetry.space_group_name_H-M   'P 1'
#
loop_
_entity.id
_entity.type
_entity.pdbx_description
1 polymer ?
#
loop_
_entity_poly.entity_id
_entity_poly.type
_entity_poly.pdbx_seq_one_letter_code
_entity_poly.pdbx_strand_id
1 'polypeptide(L)'
;MTSSQEVPSTKSAKLRKKTPEEVKNDDLFATGEKICSLWIDFRKFIRKSFSENPVTMQEEQEFLELKSQLTRLQRLLAQRMPEGFQYGGHRMADLMGKCISISVIRDLPLQDKKGLYGLWHQVHISLQHMLGILDLIREGHKVTFETVKAKSGNIKADYAASRKGKKKKDVGGTVVKLLVVAAILGAVYYLFVMKK
;
A
#
# COMPACT_ATOMS: atom_id res chain seq x y z
N MET A 1 57.05 29.59 -8.58
CA MET A 1 56.74 28.71 -7.44
C MET A 1 55.69 27.70 -7.90
N THR A 2 56.13 26.57 -8.42
CA THR A 2 55.30 25.47 -8.92
C THR A 2 54.96 24.54 -7.75
N SER A 3 53.71 24.59 -7.30
CA SER A 3 53.19 23.69 -6.26
C SER A 3 52.85 22.36 -6.91
N SER A 4 53.73 21.37 -6.74
CA SER A 4 53.50 19.99 -7.10
C SER A 4 52.38 19.42 -6.22
N GLN A 5 51.18 19.22 -6.78
CA GLN A 5 50.17 18.41 -6.14
C GLN A 5 50.53 16.93 -6.30
N GLU A 6 50.86 16.31 -5.19
CA GLU A 6 50.99 14.85 -5.04
C GLU A 6 49.65 14.19 -5.37
N VAL A 7 49.67 13.31 -6.37
CA VAL A 7 48.56 12.41 -6.69
C VAL A 7 48.48 11.35 -5.57
N PRO A 8 47.36 11.22 -4.83
CA PRO A 8 47.26 10.23 -3.78
C PRO A 8 47.25 8.82 -4.39
N SER A 9 48.28 8.06 -4.00
CA SER A 9 48.50 6.65 -4.25
C SER A 9 47.21 5.82 -4.09
N THR A 10 46.81 5.18 -5.18
CA THR A 10 45.80 4.13 -5.26
C THR A 10 46.27 2.91 -4.46
N LYS A 11 46.01 2.91 -3.15
CA LYS A 11 46.11 1.70 -2.33
C LYS A 11 45.10 0.69 -2.85
N SER A 12 45.60 -0.37 -3.47
CA SER A 12 44.89 -1.55 -3.92
C SER A 12 43.92 -2.03 -2.84
N ALA A 13 42.62 -1.79 -3.05
CA ALA A 13 41.55 -2.28 -2.19
C ALA A 13 41.56 -3.81 -2.26
N LYS A 14 42.14 -4.44 -1.23
CA LYS A 14 42.14 -5.89 -1.05
C LYS A 14 40.68 -6.33 -0.95
N LEU A 15 40.16 -7.01 -1.97
CA LEU A 15 38.79 -7.55 -1.98
C LEU A 15 38.62 -8.45 -0.75
N ARG A 16 37.91 -7.95 0.26
CA ARG A 16 37.47 -8.74 1.41
C ARG A 16 36.45 -9.75 0.87
N LYS A 17 36.71 -11.05 1.07
CA LYS A 17 35.73 -12.09 0.75
C LYS A 17 34.49 -11.87 1.63
N LYS A 18 33.33 -11.71 1.01
CA LYS A 18 32.05 -11.57 1.71
C LYS A 18 31.74 -12.85 2.49
N THR A 19 31.11 -12.70 3.65
CA THR A 19 30.64 -13.83 4.45
C THR A 19 29.41 -14.47 3.79
N PRO A 20 29.11 -15.77 4.04
CA PRO A 20 27.91 -16.41 3.50
C PRO A 20 26.60 -15.72 3.92
N GLU A 21 26.59 -15.05 5.07
CA GLU A 21 25.44 -14.30 5.58
C GLU A 21 25.24 -12.98 4.83
N GLU A 22 26.31 -12.23 4.58
CA GLU A 22 26.29 -11.02 3.75
C GLU A 22 25.75 -11.33 2.34
N VAL A 23 26.19 -12.43 1.72
CA VAL A 23 25.70 -12.86 0.40
C VAL A 23 24.20 -13.16 0.43
N LYS A 24 23.71 -13.84 1.47
CA LYS A 24 22.27 -14.12 1.62
C LYS A 24 21.44 -12.84 1.79
N ASN A 25 21.95 -11.87 2.54
CA ASN A 25 21.28 -10.59 2.77
C ASN A 25 21.26 -9.74 1.48
N ASP A 26 22.34 -9.74 0.72
CA ASP A 26 22.42 -9.09 -0.60
C ASP A 26 21.39 -9.70 -1.57
N ASP A 27 21.32 -11.03 -1.65
CA ASP A 27 20.34 -11.74 -2.49
C ASP A 27 18.90 -11.43 -2.07
N LEU A 28 18.65 -11.35 -0.75
CA LEU A 28 17.34 -11.03 -0.19
C LEU A 28 16.92 -9.60 -0.56
N PHE A 29 17.83 -8.64 -0.41
CA PHE A 29 17.63 -7.25 -0.79
C PHE A 29 17.35 -7.12 -2.29
N ALA A 30 18.19 -7.74 -3.14
CA ALA A 30 18.00 -7.74 -4.60
C ALA A 30 16.65 -8.36 -5.02
N THR A 31 16.21 -9.41 -4.32
CA THR A 31 14.88 -10.01 -4.52
C THR A 31 13.77 -9.00 -4.18
N GLY A 32 13.90 -8.29 -3.07
CA GLY A 32 12.98 -7.23 -2.65
C GLY A 32 12.89 -6.10 -3.68
N GLU A 33 14.04 -5.63 -4.20
CA GLU A 33 14.09 -4.57 -5.21
C GLU A 33 13.39 -5.01 -6.49
N LYS A 34 13.65 -6.26 -6.92
CA LYS A 34 13.01 -6.81 -8.10
C LYS A 34 11.49 -6.88 -7.95
N ILE A 35 10.99 -7.29 -6.79
CA ILE A 35 9.54 -7.28 -6.50
C ILE A 35 8.98 -5.87 -6.59
N CYS A 36 9.63 -4.88 -5.98
CA CYS A 36 9.19 -3.49 -6.04
C CYS A 36 9.13 -2.95 -7.48
N SER A 37 10.15 -3.25 -8.29
CA SER A 37 10.17 -2.89 -9.72
C SER A 37 9.00 -3.52 -10.47
N LEU A 38 8.81 -4.84 -10.36
CA LEU A 38 7.71 -5.55 -11.02
C LEU A 38 6.34 -5.09 -10.50
N TRP A 39 6.23 -4.67 -9.23
CA TRP A 39 5.00 -4.13 -8.65
C TRP A 39 4.62 -2.78 -9.23
N ILE A 40 5.60 -1.95 -9.61
CA ILE A 40 5.36 -0.73 -10.37
C ILE A 40 4.89 -1.06 -11.79
N ASP A 41 5.48 -2.06 -12.44
CA ASP A 41 5.01 -2.49 -13.75
C ASP A 41 3.58 -3.04 -13.70
N PHE A 42 3.22 -3.73 -12.62
CA PHE A 42 1.88 -4.25 -12.40
C PHE A 42 0.82 -3.12 -12.35
N ARG A 43 1.21 -1.94 -11.84
CA ARG A 43 0.37 -0.75 -11.84
C ARG A 43 -0.04 -0.32 -13.25
N LYS A 44 0.81 -0.53 -14.26
CA LYS A 44 0.52 -0.14 -15.64
C LYS A 44 -0.73 -0.86 -16.14
N PHE A 45 -0.85 -2.16 -15.86
CA PHE A 45 -2.00 -2.98 -16.22
C PHE A 45 -3.26 -2.62 -15.42
N ILE A 46 -3.13 -2.33 -14.11
CA ILE A 46 -4.26 -1.80 -13.33
C ILE A 46 -4.73 -0.46 -13.90
N ARG A 47 -3.83 0.42 -14.34
CA ARG A 47 -4.22 1.70 -14.96
C ARG A 47 -4.88 1.49 -16.31
N LYS A 48 -4.42 0.53 -17.10
CA LYS A 48 -5.02 0.16 -18.40
C LYS A 48 -6.49 -0.25 -18.25
N SER A 49 -6.89 -0.90 -17.15
CA SER A 49 -8.31 -1.25 -16.93
C SER A 49 -9.25 -0.05 -16.70
N PHE A 50 -8.70 1.15 -16.48
CA PHE A 50 -9.47 2.41 -16.45
C PHE A 50 -9.51 3.11 -17.82
N SER A 51 -8.72 2.65 -18.77
CA SER A 51 -8.69 3.17 -20.14
C SER A 51 -9.80 2.55 -20.98
N GLU A 52 -10.26 3.32 -21.97
CA GLU A 52 -11.19 2.83 -23.02
C GLU A 52 -10.45 2.09 -24.13
N ASN A 53 -9.12 2.17 -24.18
CA ASN A 53 -8.32 1.50 -25.19
C ASN A 53 -8.52 -0.03 -25.14
N PRO A 54 -8.60 -0.70 -26.28
CA PRO A 54 -8.70 -2.15 -26.32
C PRO A 54 -7.47 -2.77 -25.64
N VAL A 55 -7.71 -3.87 -24.92
CA VAL A 55 -6.66 -4.71 -24.36
C VAL A 55 -6.24 -5.70 -25.43
N THR A 56 -4.97 -5.69 -25.81
CA THR A 56 -4.46 -6.65 -26.80
C THR A 56 -4.16 -8.00 -26.14
N MET A 57 -4.16 -9.08 -26.91
CA MET A 57 -3.76 -10.39 -26.38
C MET A 57 -2.31 -10.40 -25.88
N GLN A 58 -1.43 -9.61 -26.50
CA GLN A 58 -0.05 -9.46 -26.05
C GLN A 58 0.02 -8.81 -24.66
N GLU A 59 -0.74 -7.73 -24.42
CA GLU A 59 -0.79 -7.07 -23.11
C GLU A 59 -1.32 -8.01 -22.02
N GLU A 60 -2.32 -8.83 -22.36
CA GLU A 60 -2.89 -9.83 -21.45
C GLU A 60 -1.85 -10.91 -21.09
N GLN A 61 -1.09 -11.39 -22.08
CA GLN A 61 0.00 -12.35 -21.86
C GLN A 61 1.11 -11.76 -20.98
N GLU A 62 1.57 -10.53 -21.28
CA GLU A 62 2.57 -9.82 -20.48
C GLU A 62 2.11 -9.64 -19.03
N PHE A 63 0.83 -9.34 -18.81
CA PHE A 63 0.24 -9.24 -17.48
C PHE A 63 0.27 -10.56 -16.72
N LEU A 64 -0.09 -11.67 -17.37
CA LEU A 64 -0.08 -13.00 -16.75
C LEU A 64 1.34 -13.47 -16.40
N GLU A 65 2.31 -13.20 -17.28
CA GLU A 65 3.72 -13.47 -17.04
C GLU A 65 4.24 -12.66 -15.86
N LEU A 66 3.96 -11.37 -15.83
CA LEU A 66 4.34 -10.49 -14.73
C LEU A 66 3.76 -10.98 -13.39
N LYS A 67 2.47 -11.35 -13.38
CA LYS A 67 1.78 -11.89 -12.20
C LYS A 67 2.42 -13.20 -11.72
N SER A 68 2.78 -14.10 -12.64
CA SER A 68 3.47 -15.36 -12.33
C SER A 68 4.84 -15.10 -11.70
N GLN A 69 5.62 -14.20 -12.29
CA GLN A 69 6.94 -13.78 -11.76
C GLN A 69 6.81 -13.16 -10.36
N LEU A 70 5.87 -12.24 -10.16
CA LEU A 70 5.59 -11.62 -8.87
C LEU A 70 5.22 -12.66 -7.81
N THR A 71 4.34 -13.61 -8.15
CA THR A 71 3.91 -14.67 -7.23
C THR A 71 5.09 -15.56 -6.82
N ARG A 72 5.94 -15.95 -7.79
CA ARG A 72 7.14 -16.74 -7.51
C ARG A 72 8.10 -16.00 -6.57
N LEU A 73 8.40 -14.75 -6.86
CA LEU A 73 9.31 -13.94 -6.05
C LEU A 73 8.72 -13.65 -4.67
N GLN A 74 7.42 -13.36 -4.57
CA GLN A 74 6.75 -13.15 -3.28
C GLN A 74 6.88 -14.38 -2.38
N ARG A 75 6.73 -15.59 -2.93
CA ARG A 75 6.91 -16.84 -2.17
C ARG A 75 8.36 -17.04 -1.74
N LEU A 76 9.33 -16.79 -2.63
CA LEU A 76 10.75 -16.87 -2.30
C LEU A 76 11.13 -15.87 -1.21
N LEU A 77 10.60 -14.65 -1.29
CA LEU A 77 10.81 -13.63 -0.28
C LEU A 77 10.24 -14.09 1.06
N ALA A 78 8.98 -14.55 1.09
CA ALA A 78 8.32 -15.03 2.31
C ALA A 78 9.13 -16.13 3.03
N GLN A 79 9.77 -17.03 2.29
CA GLN A 79 10.59 -18.11 2.84
C GLN A 79 11.91 -17.64 3.46
N ARG A 80 12.40 -16.45 3.06
CA ARG A 80 13.69 -15.91 3.49
C ARG A 80 13.55 -14.76 4.49
N MET A 81 12.34 -14.21 4.66
CA MET A 81 12.11 -13.14 5.63
C MET A 81 12.27 -13.67 7.06
N PRO A 82 12.79 -12.84 7.98
CA PRO A 82 12.81 -13.15 9.40
C PRO A 82 11.40 -13.47 9.93
N GLU A 83 11.32 -14.40 10.89
CA GLU A 83 10.05 -14.75 11.53
C GLU A 83 9.40 -13.53 12.18
N GLY A 84 8.07 -13.45 12.07
CA GLY A 84 7.30 -12.33 12.61
C GLY A 84 7.28 -11.07 11.74
N PHE A 85 8.10 -10.97 10.69
CA PHE A 85 8.09 -9.81 9.82
C PHE A 85 6.88 -9.81 8.86
N GLN A 86 6.09 -8.74 8.90
CA GLN A 86 4.91 -8.58 8.06
C GLN A 86 5.11 -7.48 7.01
N TYR A 87 5.41 -7.87 5.77
CA TYR A 87 5.58 -6.95 4.64
C TYR A 87 4.33 -6.77 3.78
N GLY A 88 3.18 -7.28 4.22
CA GLY A 88 1.93 -7.22 3.47
C GLY A 88 1.77 -8.28 2.37
N GLY A 89 2.55 -9.37 2.42
CA GLY A 89 2.49 -10.48 1.45
C GLY A 89 1.08 -11.07 1.25
N HIS A 90 0.27 -11.17 2.32
CA HIS A 90 -1.12 -11.63 2.21
C HIS A 90 -1.99 -10.67 1.37
N ARG A 91 -1.87 -9.35 1.59
CA ARG A 91 -2.61 -8.34 0.80
C ARG A 91 -2.18 -8.35 -0.67
N MET A 92 -0.90 -8.59 -0.92
CA MET A 92 -0.35 -8.75 -2.26
C MET A 92 -0.98 -9.98 -2.95
N ALA A 93 -1.00 -11.13 -2.27
CA ALA A 93 -1.62 -12.35 -2.77
C ALA A 93 -3.13 -12.19 -3.03
N ASP A 94 -3.85 -11.54 -2.11
CA ASP A 94 -5.28 -11.24 -2.26
C ASP A 94 -5.57 -10.35 -3.48
N LEU A 95 -4.75 -9.32 -3.71
CA LEU A 95 -4.87 -8.48 -4.89
C LEU A 95 -4.64 -9.29 -6.16
N MET A 96 -3.54 -10.06 -6.21
CA MET A 96 -3.21 -10.90 -7.37
C MET A 96 -4.30 -11.94 -7.63
N GLY A 97 -4.94 -12.49 -6.60
CA GLY A 97 -6.06 -13.42 -6.74
C GLY A 97 -7.29 -12.80 -7.41
N LYS A 98 -7.60 -11.53 -7.09
CA LYS A 98 -8.72 -10.79 -7.70
C LYS A 98 -8.42 -10.34 -9.13
N CYS A 99 -7.16 -10.04 -9.43
CA CYS A 99 -6.71 -9.60 -10.74
C CYS A 99 -6.41 -10.82 -11.64
N ILE A 100 -7.44 -11.50 -12.13
CA ILE A 100 -7.29 -12.72 -12.97
C ILE A 100 -6.73 -12.37 -14.36
N SER A 101 -7.32 -11.38 -15.02
CA SER A 101 -6.94 -10.86 -16.33
C SER A 101 -7.21 -9.35 -16.38
N ILE A 102 -6.56 -8.61 -17.27
CA ILE A 102 -6.81 -7.17 -17.48
C ILE A 102 -8.27 -6.97 -17.89
N SER A 103 -8.77 -7.82 -18.78
CA SER A 103 -10.15 -7.81 -19.26
C SER A 103 -11.16 -7.95 -18.12
N VAL A 104 -10.95 -8.89 -17.20
CA VAL A 104 -11.80 -9.06 -16.02
C VAL A 104 -11.77 -7.82 -15.13
N ILE A 105 -10.60 -7.21 -14.91
CA ILE A 105 -10.50 -5.98 -14.10
C ILE A 105 -11.25 -4.83 -14.78
N ARG A 106 -11.24 -4.77 -16.12
CA ARG A 106 -11.96 -3.74 -16.89
C ARG A 106 -13.47 -3.87 -16.78
N ASP A 107 -14.00 -5.08 -16.64
CA ASP A 107 -15.43 -5.31 -16.54
C ASP A 107 -15.98 -5.08 -15.11
N LEU A 108 -15.10 -4.84 -14.12
CA LEU A 108 -15.52 -4.50 -12.77
C LEU A 108 -16.19 -3.13 -12.68
N PRO A 109 -17.11 -2.92 -11.70
CA PRO A 109 -17.61 -1.60 -11.36
C PRO A 109 -16.47 -0.62 -11.01
N LEU A 110 -16.64 0.66 -11.34
CA LEU A 110 -15.62 1.70 -11.08
C LEU A 110 -15.18 1.76 -9.61
N GLN A 111 -16.10 1.52 -8.68
CA GLN A 111 -15.80 1.49 -7.25
C GLN A 111 -14.83 0.36 -6.88
N ASP A 112 -15.01 -0.83 -7.47
CA ASP A 112 -14.15 -1.98 -7.24
C ASP A 112 -12.78 -1.79 -7.87
N LYS A 113 -12.71 -1.22 -9.08
CA LYS A 113 -11.43 -0.83 -9.71
C LYS A 113 -10.63 0.13 -8.82
N LYS A 114 -11.29 1.16 -8.26
CA LYS A 114 -10.67 2.09 -7.30
C LYS A 114 -10.21 1.37 -6.04
N GLY A 115 -11.00 0.41 -5.55
CA GLY A 115 -10.62 -0.45 -4.42
C GLY A 115 -9.35 -1.27 -4.69
N LEU A 116 -9.23 -1.87 -5.87
CA LEU A 116 -8.04 -2.61 -6.29
C LEU A 116 -6.81 -1.69 -6.37
N TYR A 117 -6.97 -0.50 -6.94
CA TYR A 117 -5.88 0.48 -7.00
C TYR A 117 -5.44 0.96 -5.60
N GLY A 118 -6.40 1.18 -4.69
CA GLY A 118 -6.10 1.51 -3.29
C GLY A 118 -5.33 0.39 -2.58
N LEU A 119 -5.74 -0.87 -2.78
CA LEU A 119 -5.05 -2.04 -2.23
C LEU A 119 -3.63 -2.19 -2.81
N TRP A 120 -3.47 -1.98 -4.13
CA TRP A 120 -2.15 -1.94 -4.78
C TRP A 120 -1.22 -0.92 -4.10
N HIS A 121 -1.72 0.27 -3.82
CA HIS A 121 -0.94 1.34 -3.19
C HIS A 121 -0.54 1.00 -1.76
N GLN A 122 -1.45 0.41 -0.97
CA GLN A 122 -1.13 -0.04 0.39
C GLN A 122 -0.03 -1.11 0.41
N VAL A 123 -0.09 -2.06 -0.53
CA VAL A 123 0.98 -3.07 -0.70
C VAL A 123 2.28 -2.39 -1.10
N HIS A 124 2.25 -1.41 -2.01
CA HIS A 124 3.43 -0.69 -2.43
C HIS A 124 4.15 0.00 -1.25
N ILE A 125 3.41 0.70 -0.39
CA ILE A 125 3.97 1.32 0.83
C ILE A 125 4.63 0.26 1.73
N SER A 126 3.96 -0.88 1.92
CA SER A 126 4.48 -1.97 2.75
C SER A 126 5.78 -2.57 2.19
N LEU A 127 5.86 -2.70 0.87
CA LEU A 127 7.07 -3.15 0.17
C LEU A 127 8.23 -2.14 0.29
N GLN A 128 7.94 -0.83 0.25
CA GLN A 128 8.96 0.20 0.45
C GLN A 128 9.52 0.18 1.88
N HIS A 129 8.66 0.02 2.88
CA HIS A 129 9.11 -0.14 4.27
C HIS A 129 9.97 -1.40 4.45
N MET A 130 9.57 -2.51 3.84
CA MET A 130 10.37 -3.73 3.83
C MET A 130 11.74 -3.50 3.20
N LEU A 131 11.81 -2.81 2.05
CA LEU A 131 13.09 -2.51 1.41
C LEU A 131 14.02 -1.71 2.32
N GLY A 132 13.51 -0.67 2.98
CA GLY A 132 14.31 0.10 3.94
C GLY A 132 14.83 -0.75 5.09
N ILE A 133 14.03 -1.70 5.59
CA ILE A 133 14.45 -2.63 6.64
C ILE A 133 15.51 -3.61 6.13
N LEU A 134 15.34 -4.15 4.92
CA LEU A 134 16.34 -5.03 4.31
C LEU A 134 17.66 -4.30 4.05
N ASP A 135 17.62 -3.01 3.72
CA ASP A 135 18.80 -2.18 3.54
C ASP A 135 19.59 -2.04 4.85
N LEU A 136 18.89 -1.74 5.96
CA LEU A 136 19.51 -1.68 7.29
C LEU A 136 20.13 -3.02 7.68
N ILE A 137 19.46 -4.15 7.40
CA ILE A 137 20.00 -5.49 7.66
C ILE A 137 21.25 -5.74 6.83
N ARG A 138 21.24 -5.33 5.55
CA ARG A 138 22.38 -5.43 4.64
C ARG A 138 23.59 -4.61 5.13
N GLU A 139 23.35 -3.45 5.71
CA GLU A 139 24.37 -2.60 6.35
C GLU A 139 24.89 -3.17 7.69
N GLY A 140 24.28 -4.25 8.19
CA GLY A 140 24.70 -4.94 9.41
C GLY A 140 23.97 -4.49 10.68
N HIS A 141 22.90 -3.70 10.55
CA HIS A 141 22.08 -3.32 11.69
C HIS A 141 21.22 -4.50 12.18
N LYS A 142 21.21 -4.73 13.49
CA LYS A 142 20.33 -5.73 14.12
C LYS A 142 18.93 -5.16 14.28
N VAL A 143 18.01 -5.57 13.41
CA VAL A 143 16.60 -5.22 13.52
C VAL A 143 15.90 -6.22 14.43
N THR A 144 15.26 -5.74 15.49
CA THR A 144 14.48 -6.60 16.39
C THR A 144 13.03 -6.51 15.97
N PHE A 145 12.43 -7.64 15.59
CA PHE A 145 11.01 -7.70 15.28
C PHE A 145 10.28 -8.13 16.54
N GLU A 146 9.69 -7.16 17.24
CA GLU A 146 8.71 -7.51 18.26
C GLU A 146 7.49 -8.10 17.55
N THR A 147 7.27 -9.41 17.73
CA THR A 147 5.97 -10.00 17.43
C THR A 147 4.97 -9.34 18.36
N VAL A 148 4.31 -8.29 17.88
CA VAL A 148 3.10 -7.79 18.51
C VAL A 148 2.12 -8.96 18.43
N LYS A 149 2.04 -9.75 19.50
CA LYS A 149 0.94 -10.69 19.70
C LYS A 149 -0.30 -9.83 19.68
N ALA A 150 -0.92 -9.71 18.51
CA ALA A 150 -2.18 -9.05 18.36
C ALA A 150 -3.12 -9.71 19.37
N LYS A 151 -3.39 -9.01 20.49
CA LYS A 151 -4.44 -9.43 21.40
C LYS A 151 -5.66 -9.60 20.51
N SER A 152 -6.16 -10.84 20.44
CA SER A 152 -7.35 -11.22 19.71
C SER A 152 -8.54 -10.47 20.31
N GLY A 153 -8.66 -9.21 19.92
CA GLY A 153 -9.65 -8.26 20.34
C GLY A 153 -10.03 -7.47 19.11
N ASN A 154 -10.99 -8.01 18.35
CA ASN A 154 -11.80 -7.26 17.40
C ASN A 154 -11.10 -6.48 16.27
N ILE A 155 -10.12 -7.07 15.57
CA ILE A 155 -9.64 -6.48 14.28
C ILE A 155 -10.78 -6.46 13.22
N LYS A 156 -11.82 -7.30 13.37
CA LYS A 156 -13.05 -7.20 12.58
C LYS A 156 -13.86 -5.92 12.85
N ALA A 157 -13.65 -5.22 13.98
CA ALA A 157 -14.33 -3.96 14.25
C ALA A 157 -13.71 -2.78 13.48
N ASP A 158 -12.39 -2.74 13.28
CA ASP A 158 -11.74 -1.60 12.61
C ASP A 158 -11.84 -1.65 11.07
N TYR A 159 -11.83 -2.85 10.49
CA TYR A 159 -12.12 -2.99 9.05
C TYR A 159 -13.63 -2.86 8.72
N ALA A 160 -14.53 -3.20 9.66
CA ALA A 160 -15.96 -2.92 9.52
C ALA A 160 -16.31 -1.45 9.81
N ALA A 161 -15.53 -0.75 10.65
CA ALA A 161 -15.66 0.69 10.88
C ALA A 161 -15.23 1.53 9.67
N SER A 162 -14.30 1.01 8.85
CA SER A 162 -13.83 1.67 7.63
C SER A 162 -14.77 1.51 6.42
N ARG A 163 -15.74 0.57 6.48
CA ARG A 163 -16.78 0.33 5.46
C ARG A 163 -18.20 0.64 5.91
N LYS A 164 -18.43 1.01 7.18
CA LYS A 164 -19.72 1.56 7.61
C LYS A 164 -19.79 2.99 7.12
N GLY A 165 -20.58 3.16 6.06
CA GLY A 165 -20.76 4.40 5.34
C GLY A 165 -20.85 5.61 6.25
N LYS A 166 -20.29 6.72 5.74
CA LYS A 166 -20.65 8.08 6.12
C LYS A 166 -22.13 8.08 6.52
N LYS A 167 -22.41 8.04 7.83
CA LYS A 167 -23.75 8.27 8.37
C LYS A 167 -24.14 9.61 7.78
N LYS A 168 -25.15 9.59 6.91
CA LYS A 168 -25.93 10.75 6.52
C LYS A 168 -26.23 11.45 7.85
N LYS A 169 -25.54 12.56 8.15
CA LYS A 169 -25.91 13.41 9.27
C LYS A 169 -27.38 13.74 9.02
N ASP A 170 -28.24 13.41 9.97
CA ASP A 170 -29.64 13.78 9.99
C ASP A 170 -29.74 15.30 9.80
N VAL A 171 -29.86 15.74 8.55
CA VAL A 171 -30.20 17.12 8.21
C VAL A 171 -31.65 17.37 8.65
N GLY A 172 -32.49 16.33 8.69
CA GLY A 172 -33.89 16.42 9.15
C GLY A 172 -34.03 16.83 10.61
N GLY A 173 -33.23 16.25 11.52
CA GLY A 173 -33.32 16.56 12.95
C GLY A 173 -32.89 17.98 13.32
N THR A 174 -31.90 18.53 12.62
CA THR A 174 -31.41 19.90 12.85
C THR A 174 -32.34 20.96 12.25
N VAL A 175 -32.93 20.69 11.07
CA VAL A 175 -33.89 21.62 10.44
C VAL A 175 -35.21 21.66 11.20
N VAL A 176 -35.71 20.53 11.71
CA VAL A 176 -36.92 20.51 12.55
C VAL A 176 -36.69 21.27 13.86
N LYS A 177 -35.52 21.12 14.50
CA LYS A 177 -35.19 21.89 15.71
C LYS A 177 -35.10 23.39 15.44
N LEU A 178 -34.55 23.82 14.31
CA LEU A 178 -34.51 25.24 13.91
C LEU A 178 -35.92 25.80 13.64
N LEU A 179 -36.80 25.05 12.99
CA LEU A 179 -38.18 25.49 12.73
C LEU A 179 -39.00 25.60 14.02
N VAL A 180 -38.84 24.68 14.97
CA VAL A 180 -39.53 24.76 16.27
C VAL A 180 -39.06 25.98 17.08
N VAL A 181 -37.75 26.27 17.09
CA VAL A 181 -37.23 27.47 17.77
C VAL A 181 -37.73 28.75 17.12
N ALA A 182 -37.79 28.83 15.78
CA ALA A 182 -38.33 29.98 15.07
C ALA A 182 -39.84 30.18 15.34
N ALA A 183 -40.63 29.10 15.40
CA ALA A 183 -42.06 29.18 15.70
C ALA A 183 -42.34 29.67 17.13
N ILE A 184 -41.55 29.25 18.12
CA ILE A 184 -41.68 29.71 19.51
C ILE A 184 -41.33 31.21 19.60
N LEU A 185 -40.25 31.64 18.96
CA LEU A 185 -39.87 33.07 18.94
C LEU A 185 -40.93 33.93 18.24
N GLY A 186 -41.52 33.44 17.15
CA GLY A 186 -42.64 34.11 16.47
C GLY A 186 -43.88 34.24 17.35
N ALA A 187 -44.25 33.19 18.08
CA ALA A 187 -45.39 33.22 19.00
C ALA A 187 -45.18 34.18 20.19
N VAL A 188 -43.96 34.22 20.74
CA VAL A 188 -43.59 35.16 21.82
C VAL A 188 -43.64 36.61 21.31
N TYR A 189 -43.11 36.87 20.12
CA TYR A 189 -43.16 38.20 19.51
C TYR A 189 -44.60 38.66 19.24
N TYR A 190 -45.45 37.77 18.68
CA TYR A 190 -46.86 38.07 18.43
C TYR A 190 -47.62 38.40 19.72
N LEU A 191 -47.44 37.61 20.78
CA LEU A 191 -48.05 37.87 22.09
C LEU A 191 -47.56 39.18 22.73
N PHE A 192 -46.33 39.59 22.46
CA PHE A 192 -45.77 40.84 22.98
C PHE A 192 -46.26 42.07 22.21
N VAL A 193 -46.46 41.95 20.89
CA VAL A 193 -46.98 43.05 20.05
C VAL A 193 -48.49 43.23 20.22
N MET A 194 -49.26 42.16 20.40
CA MET A 194 -50.72 42.21 20.61
C MET A 194 -51.16 42.70 22.00
N LYS A 195 -50.25 42.75 22.98
CA LYS A 195 -50.52 43.25 24.33
C LYS A 195 -50.15 44.72 24.56
N LYS A 196 -49.75 45.43 23.50
CA LYS A 196 -49.55 46.88 23.48
C LYS A 196 -50.71 47.55 22.76
#